data_AF-A0A059LAW2-F1
#
_entry.id   AF-A0A059LAW2-F1
#
_cell.length_a   1.000
_cell.length_b   1.000
_cell.length_c   1.000
_cell.angle_alpha   90.00
_cell.angle_beta   90.00
_cell.angle_gamma   90.00
#
_symmetry.space_group_name_H-M   'P 1'
#
loop_
_entity.id
_entity.type
_entity.pdbx_description
1 polymer ?
#
loop_
_entity_poly.entity_id
_entity_poly.type
_entity_poly.pdbx_seq_one_letter_code
_entity_poly.pdbx_strand_id
1 'polypeptide(L)'
;LHASPFYFEDGWAKVVSGEEEGAFGWVALNLAAGRISAAMEALALAGEGEESEASEASPSACRDGGENEGTKVAQTLGSLDLGGSSLQVCYQPYARGGLGAQEALGDSGRRLSKASEAAQPPPAMLQLAVGPCRFHVFCHVHQGYGLNDAFDRGVDFLLQETEQEAAGKKDGERKENGEDNLAG
;
A
#
# COMPACT_ATOMS: atom_id res chain seq x y z
N LEU A 1 25.63 -9.64 22.05
CA LEU A 1 25.26 -10.56 20.94
C LEU A 1 26.06 -11.88 20.93
N HIS A 2 27.29 -11.94 21.46
CA HIS A 2 28.11 -13.18 21.55
C HIS A 2 27.56 -14.35 22.40
N ALA A 3 26.40 -14.19 23.06
CA ALA A 3 25.77 -15.25 23.86
C ALA A 3 24.81 -16.14 23.05
N SER A 4 24.49 -15.73 21.82
CA SER A 4 23.58 -16.46 20.94
C SER A 4 24.39 -17.31 19.95
N PRO A 5 24.03 -18.59 19.73
CA PRO A 5 24.61 -19.40 18.66
C PRO A 5 24.07 -19.02 17.28
N PHE A 6 23.07 -18.15 17.19
CA PHE A 6 22.52 -17.69 15.92
C PHE A 6 23.46 -16.70 15.24
N TYR A 7 23.70 -16.91 13.95
CA TYR A 7 24.37 -15.93 13.10
C TYR A 7 23.53 -14.66 13.02
N PHE A 8 24.17 -13.52 13.20
CA PHE A 8 23.51 -12.22 13.28
C PHE A 8 24.40 -11.17 12.64
N GLU A 9 23.77 -10.30 11.83
CA GLU A 9 24.38 -9.10 11.29
C GLU A 9 23.63 -7.88 11.80
N ASP A 10 24.35 -6.82 12.17
CA ASP A 10 23.75 -5.61 12.77
C ASP A 10 22.63 -5.00 11.90
N GLY A 11 22.76 -5.09 10.59
CA GLY A 11 21.75 -4.58 9.64
C GLY A 11 20.41 -5.32 9.66
N TRP A 12 20.33 -6.49 10.28
CA TRP A 12 19.08 -7.25 10.39
C TRP A 12 18.20 -6.74 11.53
N ALA A 13 18.78 -6.12 12.55
CA ALA A 13 18.04 -5.45 13.62
C ALA A 13 17.89 -3.96 13.29
N LYS A 14 16.84 -3.62 12.56
CA LYS A 14 16.50 -2.22 12.25
C LYS A 14 15.00 -1.97 12.41
N VAL A 15 14.65 -0.70 12.55
CA VAL A 15 13.25 -0.27 12.41
C VAL A 15 12.86 -0.38 10.94
N VAL A 16 11.72 -1.01 10.70
CA VAL A 16 11.18 -1.27 9.37
C VAL A 16 10.19 -0.15 9.02
N SER A 17 10.27 0.42 7.82
CA SER A 17 9.28 1.40 7.37
C SER A 17 7.95 0.72 7.02
N GLY A 18 6.86 1.49 6.90
CA GLY A 18 5.57 0.93 6.48
C GLY A 18 5.61 0.36 5.05
N GLU A 19 6.42 0.94 4.17
CA GLU A 19 6.65 0.43 2.81
C GLU A 19 7.40 -0.90 2.84
N GLU A 20 8.43 -1.02 3.69
CA GLU A 20 9.16 -2.27 3.88
C GLU A 20 8.27 -3.36 4.48
N GLU A 21 7.44 -3.02 5.48
CA GLU A 21 6.43 -3.92 6.07
C GLU A 21 5.46 -4.45 4.99
N GLY A 22 4.90 -3.54 4.18
CA GLY A 22 4.03 -3.90 3.06
C GLY A 22 4.74 -4.77 2.01
N ALA A 23 6.00 -4.46 1.68
CA ALA A 23 6.81 -5.23 0.75
C ALA A 23 7.11 -6.65 1.27
N PHE A 24 7.46 -6.79 2.55
CA PHE A 24 7.67 -8.09 3.18
C PHE A 24 6.37 -8.90 3.20
N GLY A 25 5.22 -8.27 3.50
CA GLY A 25 3.90 -8.89 3.39
C GLY A 25 3.60 -9.38 1.98
N TRP A 26 3.89 -8.57 0.95
CA TRP A 26 3.73 -8.96 -0.45
C TRP A 26 4.60 -10.14 -0.86
N VAL A 27 5.88 -10.15 -0.45
CA VAL A 27 6.83 -11.24 -0.71
C VAL A 27 6.36 -12.52 -0.01
N ALA A 28 5.99 -12.43 1.27
CA ALA A 28 5.52 -13.57 2.06
C ALA A 28 4.26 -14.20 1.44
N LEU A 29 3.27 -13.38 1.07
CA LEU A 29 2.05 -13.83 0.41
C LEU A 29 2.33 -14.57 -0.89
N ASN A 30 3.18 -14.00 -1.76
CA ASN A 30 3.46 -14.57 -3.07
C ASN A 30 4.40 -15.79 -3.02
N LEU A 31 5.27 -15.89 -2.01
CA LEU A 31 6.01 -17.11 -1.72
C LEU A 31 5.09 -18.22 -1.22
N ALA A 32 4.23 -17.92 -0.24
CA ALA A 32 3.28 -18.89 0.33
C ALA A 32 2.28 -19.40 -0.73
N ALA A 33 1.87 -18.54 -1.66
CA ALA A 33 1.02 -18.90 -2.80
C ALA A 33 1.77 -19.56 -3.97
N GLY A 34 3.09 -19.78 -3.86
CA GLY A 34 3.92 -20.40 -4.90
C GLY A 34 4.11 -19.55 -6.17
N ARG A 35 3.72 -18.27 -6.15
CA ARG A 35 3.80 -17.37 -7.32
C ARG A 35 5.23 -16.98 -7.65
N ILE A 36 6.02 -16.66 -6.61
CA ILE A 36 7.45 -16.36 -6.78
C ILE A 36 8.21 -17.63 -7.21
N SER A 37 7.90 -18.79 -6.61
CA SER A 37 8.53 -20.06 -7.02
C SER A 37 8.25 -20.40 -8.48
N ALA A 38 7.00 -20.27 -8.92
CA ALA A 38 6.64 -20.47 -10.33
C ALA A 38 7.36 -19.47 -11.27
N ALA A 39 7.56 -18.22 -10.84
CA ALA A 39 8.34 -17.25 -11.61
C ALA A 39 9.83 -17.61 -11.69
N MET A 40 10.42 -18.14 -10.60
CA MET A 40 11.79 -18.63 -10.60
C MET A 40 11.96 -19.84 -11.53
N GLU A 41 11.03 -20.80 -11.48
CA GLU A 41 11.03 -21.98 -12.37
C GLU A 41 10.88 -21.58 -13.84
N ALA A 42 9.96 -20.65 -14.15
CA ALA A 42 9.77 -20.14 -15.50
C ALA A 42 11.05 -19.45 -16.04
N LEU A 43 11.74 -18.68 -15.19
CA LEU A 43 13.00 -18.04 -15.56
C LEU A 43 14.13 -19.06 -15.77
N ALA A 44 14.21 -20.09 -14.92
CA ALA A 44 15.18 -21.16 -15.07
C ALA A 44 14.99 -21.96 -16.37
N LEU A 45 13.74 -22.26 -16.74
CA LEU A 45 13.40 -22.93 -18.00
C LEU A 45 13.65 -22.05 -19.24
N ALA A 46 13.56 -20.73 -19.10
CA ALA A 46 13.85 -19.79 -20.19
C ALA A 46 15.35 -19.63 -20.48
N GLY A 47 16.23 -20.07 -19.57
CA GLY A 47 17.68 -19.86 -19.60
C GLY A 47 18.50 -20.78 -20.52
N GLU A 48 17.90 -21.50 -21.47
CA GLU A 48 18.64 -22.31 -22.47
C GLU A 48 18.82 -21.60 -23.84
N GLY A 49 18.47 -20.31 -23.96
CA GLY A 49 18.69 -19.50 -25.16
C GLY A 49 19.61 -18.30 -24.92
N GLU A 50 20.73 -18.27 -25.64
CA GLU A 50 21.78 -17.24 -25.79
C GLU A 50 21.73 -15.95 -24.94
N GLU A 51 22.87 -15.67 -24.30
CA GLU A 51 23.23 -14.38 -23.69
C GLU A 51 23.09 -13.22 -24.70
N SER A 52 22.00 -12.48 -24.60
CA SER A 52 21.85 -11.13 -25.16
C SER A 52 21.41 -10.22 -24.03
N GLU A 53 22.04 -9.05 -23.95
CA GLU A 53 22.00 -8.07 -22.87
C GLU A 53 20.65 -8.04 -22.12
N ALA A 54 20.72 -8.25 -20.80
CA ALA A 54 19.59 -8.32 -19.88
C ALA A 54 18.74 -7.04 -19.92
N SER A 55 17.81 -6.97 -20.87
CA SER A 55 16.71 -6.01 -20.85
C SER A 55 15.92 -6.25 -19.57
N GLU A 56 15.50 -5.16 -18.93
CA GLU A 56 14.69 -5.11 -17.71
C GLU A 56 13.27 -5.68 -17.93
N ALA A 57 13.18 -6.92 -18.38
CA ALA A 57 11.95 -7.65 -18.54
C ALA A 57 11.47 -8.08 -17.15
N SER A 58 10.81 -7.15 -16.46
CA SER A 58 9.91 -7.48 -15.36
C SER A 58 8.96 -8.59 -15.86
N PRO A 59 8.70 -9.66 -15.08
CA PRO A 59 7.93 -10.82 -15.55
C PRO A 59 6.43 -10.54 -15.85
N SER A 60 6.04 -9.28 -16.07
CA SER A 60 4.67 -8.77 -15.99
C SER A 60 3.81 -8.94 -17.26
N ALA A 61 4.19 -9.78 -18.22
CA ALA A 61 3.46 -9.88 -19.48
C ALA A 61 2.72 -11.22 -19.62
N CYS A 62 1.52 -11.33 -19.04
CA CYS A 62 0.52 -12.25 -19.58
C CYS A 62 -0.26 -11.57 -20.72
N ARG A 63 -0.21 -12.18 -21.91
CA ARG A 63 -1.11 -11.88 -23.01
C ARG A 63 -2.45 -12.55 -22.71
N ASP A 64 -3.52 -11.77 -22.68
CA ASP A 64 -4.88 -12.32 -22.78
C ASP A 64 -5.30 -12.25 -24.26
N GLY A 65 -5.61 -13.41 -24.84
CA GLY A 65 -6.04 -13.54 -26.24
C GLY A 65 -4.99 -14.18 -27.17
N GLY A 66 -5.12 -15.49 -27.39
CA GLY A 66 -4.42 -16.22 -28.46
C GLY A 66 -3.82 -17.53 -27.96
N GLU A 67 -4.33 -18.64 -28.48
CA GLU A 67 -3.88 -20.02 -28.26
C GLU A 67 -2.44 -20.21 -28.75
N ASN A 68 -1.46 -19.76 -27.98
CA ASN A 68 -0.06 -20.16 -28.12
C ASN A 68 0.47 -20.48 -26.74
N GLU A 69 0.97 -21.71 -26.57
CA GLU A 69 1.63 -22.25 -25.36
C GLU A 69 2.98 -21.56 -25.10
N GLY A 70 2.97 -20.22 -24.98
CA GLY A 70 4.07 -19.44 -24.45
C GLY A 70 3.91 -19.28 -22.94
N THR A 71 5.00 -19.48 -22.21
CA THR A 71 5.14 -19.46 -20.75
C THR A 71 4.28 -18.36 -20.10
N LYS A 72 3.12 -18.72 -19.55
CA LYS A 72 2.28 -17.80 -18.77
C LYS A 72 3.00 -17.53 -17.46
N VAL A 73 3.64 -16.37 -17.33
CA VAL A 73 4.17 -15.97 -16.03
C VAL A 73 3.00 -15.83 -15.06
N ALA A 74 3.11 -16.48 -13.91
CA ALA A 74 2.08 -16.49 -12.89
C ALA A 74 1.84 -15.06 -12.39
N GLN A 75 0.63 -14.54 -12.58
CA GLN A 75 0.21 -13.27 -12.00
C GLN A 75 0.39 -13.31 -10.48
N THR A 76 1.06 -12.29 -9.94
CA THR A 76 1.26 -12.11 -8.50
C THR A 76 -0.01 -11.59 -7.83
N LEU A 77 -0.12 -11.82 -6.53
CA LEU A 77 -1.21 -11.31 -5.70
C LEU A 77 -0.83 -9.93 -5.15
N GLY A 78 -1.81 -9.05 -4.97
CA GLY A 78 -1.67 -7.86 -4.13
C GLY A 78 -1.89 -8.21 -2.66
N SER A 79 -1.21 -7.49 -1.77
CA SER A 79 -1.42 -7.55 -0.32
C SER A 79 -2.09 -6.26 0.18
N LEU A 80 -2.98 -6.44 1.15
CA LEU A 80 -3.61 -5.38 1.92
C LEU A 80 -3.41 -5.74 3.39
N ASP A 81 -2.64 -4.93 4.11
CA ASP A 81 -2.35 -5.13 5.52
C ASP A 81 -2.92 -3.97 6.34
N LEU A 82 -3.58 -4.29 7.44
CA LEU A 82 -4.27 -3.34 8.29
C LEU A 82 -3.74 -3.50 9.72
N GLY A 83 -2.71 -2.72 10.03
CA GLY A 83 -2.09 -2.67 11.34
C GLY A 83 -2.83 -1.79 12.34
N GLY A 84 -2.20 -1.56 13.50
CA GLY A 84 -2.75 -0.68 14.54
C GLY A 84 -2.74 0.80 14.15
N SER A 85 -1.64 1.28 13.55
CA SER A 85 -1.44 2.70 13.22
C SER A 85 -1.50 3.01 11.72
N SER A 86 -1.28 2.02 10.86
CA SER A 86 -1.23 2.20 9.41
C SER A 86 -1.98 1.12 8.65
N LEU A 87 -2.33 1.46 7.42
CA LEU A 87 -2.82 0.54 6.39
C LEU A 87 -1.81 0.54 5.23
N GLN A 88 -1.43 -0.63 4.74
CA GLN A 88 -0.48 -0.82 3.65
C GLN A 88 -1.17 -1.52 2.48
N VAL A 89 -0.95 -1.00 1.27
CA VAL A 89 -1.44 -1.59 0.02
C VAL A 89 -0.25 -1.84 -0.90
N CYS A 90 0.04 -3.10 -1.22
CA CYS A 90 1.16 -3.45 -2.08
C CYS A 90 0.75 -4.39 -3.23
N TYR A 91 1.12 -4.06 -4.46
CA TYR A 91 0.83 -4.91 -5.62
C TYR A 91 1.79 -4.62 -6.77
N GLN A 92 1.98 -5.60 -7.65
CA GLN A 92 2.66 -5.38 -8.92
C GLN A 92 1.65 -4.84 -9.94
N PRO A 93 1.89 -3.67 -10.56
CA PRO A 93 1.00 -3.15 -11.59
C PRO A 93 1.03 -4.05 -12.84
N TYR A 94 -0.15 -4.27 -13.41
CA TYR A 94 -0.29 -4.99 -14.67
C TYR A 94 0.20 -4.10 -15.82
N ALA A 95 1.19 -4.54 -16.58
CA ALA A 95 1.61 -3.85 -17.80
C ALA A 95 0.58 -4.13 -18.90
N ARG A 96 -0.49 -3.33 -18.97
CA ARG A 96 -1.47 -3.45 -20.06
C ARG A 96 -0.87 -2.79 -21.30
N GLY A 97 -0.24 -3.60 -22.15
CA GLY A 97 0.17 -3.22 -23.51
C GLY A 97 1.05 -1.97 -23.60
N GLY A 98 2.38 -2.14 -23.47
CA GLY A 98 3.39 -1.22 -24.00
C GLY A 98 3.49 0.18 -23.38
N LEU A 99 2.53 0.63 -22.58
CA LEU A 99 2.62 1.88 -21.83
C LEU A 99 3.29 1.58 -20.49
N GLY A 100 4.47 2.14 -20.28
CA GLY A 100 5.26 1.93 -19.07
C GLY A 100 4.46 2.26 -17.80
N ALA A 101 4.83 1.64 -16.69
CA ALA A 101 4.22 1.82 -15.36
C ALA A 101 4.08 3.30 -14.93
N GLN A 102 4.83 4.20 -15.56
CA GLN A 102 4.83 5.64 -15.30
C GLN A 102 3.64 6.38 -15.94
N GLU A 103 3.02 5.87 -17.01
CA GLU A 103 1.90 6.54 -17.71
C GLU A 103 0.52 6.12 -17.19
N ALA A 104 0.38 4.90 -16.64
CA ALA A 104 -0.87 4.43 -16.04
C ALA A 104 -1.32 5.29 -14.84
N LEU A 105 -0.39 5.99 -14.18
CA LEU A 105 -0.68 6.96 -13.12
C LEU A 105 -1.07 8.36 -13.64
N GLY A 106 -0.80 8.68 -14.92
CA GLY A 106 -0.94 10.03 -15.47
C GLY A 106 -2.38 10.53 -15.58
N ASP A 107 -3.33 9.64 -15.86
CA ASP A 107 -4.73 10.04 -16.06
C ASP A 107 -5.57 9.96 -14.76
N SER A 108 -5.19 9.06 -13.84
CA SER A 108 -5.79 8.96 -12.50
C SER A 108 -5.29 10.05 -11.54
N GLY A 109 -4.05 10.54 -11.72
CA GLY A 109 -3.47 11.61 -10.90
C GLY A 109 -4.09 13.00 -11.13
N ARG A 110 -4.74 13.23 -12.28
CA ARG A 110 -5.31 14.56 -12.62
C ARG A 110 -6.66 14.84 -11.95
N ARG A 111 -7.36 13.82 -11.41
CA ARG A 111 -8.67 13.98 -10.73
C ARG A 111 -8.59 14.20 -9.22
N LEU A 112 -7.41 14.12 -8.60
CA LEU A 112 -7.24 14.30 -7.15
C LEU A 112 -6.81 15.71 -6.71
N SER A 113 -6.82 16.71 -7.61
CA SER A 113 -6.39 18.09 -7.30
C SER A 113 -7.37 18.92 -6.44
N LYS A 114 -8.27 18.26 -5.70
CA LYS A 114 -9.06 18.88 -4.63
C LYS A 114 -9.14 17.95 -3.41
N ALA A 115 -8.00 17.56 -2.87
CA ALA A 115 -7.92 17.06 -1.51
C ALA A 115 -6.87 17.89 -0.75
N SER A 116 -7.38 18.57 0.27
CA SER A 116 -6.72 19.39 1.26
C SER A 116 -5.31 18.93 1.66
N GLU A 117 -4.45 19.93 1.85
CA GLU A 117 -3.12 20.05 2.47
C GLU A 117 -2.79 19.10 3.66
N ALA A 118 -2.79 17.80 3.41
CA ALA A 118 -2.20 16.76 4.27
C ALA A 118 -1.63 15.62 3.40
N ALA A 119 -0.90 15.98 2.35
CA ALA A 119 -0.48 15.06 1.29
C ALA A 119 0.44 13.96 1.85
N GLN A 120 -0.10 12.74 1.95
CA GLN A 120 0.71 11.54 2.14
C GLN A 120 1.78 11.47 1.04
N PRO A 121 2.99 10.96 1.36
CA PRO A 121 4.04 10.83 0.35
C PRO A 121 3.51 10.04 -0.85
N PRO A 122 3.98 10.36 -2.08
CA PRO A 122 3.57 9.62 -3.26
C PRO A 122 3.92 8.13 -3.05
N PRO A 123 3.08 7.22 -3.56
CA PRO A 123 3.29 5.79 -3.42
C PRO A 123 4.68 5.40 -3.93
N ALA A 124 5.38 4.56 -3.16
CA ALA A 124 6.72 4.11 -3.50
C ALA A 124 6.64 2.97 -4.51
N MET A 125 7.29 3.14 -5.67
CA MET A 125 7.55 2.05 -6.59
C MET A 125 8.86 1.37 -6.18
N LEU A 126 8.75 0.23 -5.51
CA LEU A 126 9.87 -0.54 -5.00
C LEU A 126 10.35 -1.55 -6.05
N GLN A 127 11.68 -1.64 -6.22
CA GLN A 127 12.31 -2.71 -6.99
C GLN A 127 12.77 -3.79 -6.03
N LEU A 128 12.10 -4.94 -6.03
CA LEU A 128 12.40 -6.06 -5.16
C LEU A 128 13.14 -7.14 -5.95
N ALA A 129 14.23 -7.65 -5.37
CA ALA A 129 14.92 -8.83 -5.87
C ALA A 129 14.69 -10.00 -4.92
N VAL A 130 14.11 -11.09 -5.43
CA VAL A 130 13.93 -12.35 -4.67
C VAL A 130 14.57 -13.45 -5.50
N GLY A 131 15.76 -13.89 -5.07
CA GLY A 131 16.61 -14.76 -5.88
C GLY A 131 16.93 -14.11 -7.24
N PRO A 132 16.74 -14.80 -8.37
CA PRO A 132 17.01 -14.24 -9.70
C PRO A 132 15.86 -13.36 -10.24
N CYS A 133 14.70 -13.35 -9.59
CA CYS A 133 13.53 -12.61 -10.05
C CYS A 133 13.56 -11.16 -9.55
N ARG A 134 13.30 -10.21 -10.46
CA ARG A 134 13.09 -8.80 -10.15
C ARG A 134 11.61 -8.45 -10.31
N PHE A 135 11.07 -7.71 -9.34
CA PHE A 135 9.68 -7.28 -9.30
C PHE A 135 9.61 -5.78 -9.07
N HIS A 136 8.69 -5.10 -9.77
CA HIS A 136 8.32 -3.72 -9.49
C HIS A 136 7.02 -3.74 -8.71
N VAL A 137 7.09 -3.41 -7.43
CA VAL A 137 5.95 -3.45 -6.51
C VAL A 137 5.58 -2.03 -6.14
N PHE A 138 4.35 -1.65 -6.42
CA PHE A 138 3.76 -0.43 -5.94
C PHE A 138 3.34 -0.65 -4.49
N CYS A 139 3.81 0.18 -3.57
CA CYS A 139 3.44 0.15 -2.17
C CYS A 139 3.01 1.54 -1.70
N HIS A 140 1.84 1.60 -1.06
CA HIS A 140 1.32 2.82 -0.45
C HIS A 140 0.99 2.59 1.02
N VAL A 141 1.34 3.56 1.86
CA VAL A 141 1.09 3.52 3.30
C VAL A 141 0.17 4.66 3.69
N HIS A 142 -0.98 4.30 4.25
CA HIS A 142 -1.91 5.26 4.83
C HIS A 142 -1.67 5.35 6.34
N GLN A 143 -0.78 6.27 6.75
CA GLN A 143 -0.54 6.57 8.15
C GLN A 143 -1.80 7.13 8.81
N GLY A 144 -2.08 6.71 10.04
CA GLY A 144 -3.32 7.01 10.73
C GLY A 144 -4.48 6.09 10.34
N TYR A 145 -4.43 5.36 9.23
CA TYR A 145 -5.57 4.53 8.81
C TYR A 145 -5.53 3.11 9.38
N GLY A 146 -4.62 2.83 10.31
CA GLY A 146 -4.67 1.61 11.11
C GLY A 146 -5.89 1.55 12.03
N LEU A 147 -6.18 0.37 12.56
CA LEU A 147 -7.35 0.10 13.37
C LEU A 147 -7.49 1.03 14.59
N ASN A 148 -6.41 1.22 15.34
CA ASN A 148 -6.43 2.00 16.57
C ASN A 148 -6.56 3.49 16.24
N ASP A 149 -5.76 3.97 15.29
CA ASP A 149 -5.78 5.38 14.89
C ASP A 149 -7.13 5.76 14.25
N ALA A 150 -7.74 4.85 13.48
CA ALA A 150 -9.08 5.04 12.93
C ALA A 150 -10.16 5.02 14.02
N PHE A 151 -10.03 4.13 15.02
CA PHE A 151 -10.92 4.09 16.16
C PHE A 151 -10.84 5.38 16.99
N ASP A 152 -9.63 5.82 17.34
CA ASP A 152 -9.40 7.03 18.13
C ASP A 152 -9.98 8.27 17.43
N ARG A 153 -9.74 8.42 16.12
CA ARG A 153 -10.39 9.49 15.34
C ARG A 153 -11.90 9.41 15.34
N GLY A 154 -12.45 8.19 15.30
CA GLY A 154 -13.89 7.97 15.40
C GLY A 154 -14.44 8.43 16.74
N VAL A 155 -13.75 8.12 17.84
CA VAL A 155 -14.11 8.57 19.19
C VAL A 155 -13.99 10.09 19.32
N ASP A 156 -12.88 10.68 18.87
CA ASP A 156 -12.66 12.13 18.90
C ASP A 156 -13.76 12.88 18.14
N PHE A 157 -14.16 12.38 16.98
CA PHE A 157 -15.23 12.96 16.18
C PHE A 157 -16.57 12.94 16.94
N LEU A 158 -16.92 11.81 17.55
CA LEU A 158 -18.15 11.68 18.34
C LEU A 158 -18.16 12.63 19.55
N LEU A 159 -17.04 12.76 20.25
CA LEU A 159 -16.93 13.67 21.39
C LEU A 159 -17.14 15.13 20.96
N GLN A 160 -16.53 15.54 19.84
CA GLN A 160 -16.71 16.89 19.30
C GLN A 160 -18.16 17.18 18.90
N GLU A 161 -18.87 16.22 18.31
CA GLU A 161 -20.30 16.37 18.01
C GLU A 161 -21.11 16.59 19.29
N THR A 162 -20.88 15.78 20.33
CA THR A 162 -21.62 15.93 21.60
C THR A 162 -21.35 17.26 22.30
N GLU A 163 -20.12 17.77 22.24
CA GLU A 163 -19.76 19.07 22.81
C GLU A 163 -20.41 20.23 22.05
N GLN A 164 -20.47 20.15 20.72
CA GLN A 164 -21.13 21.16 19.88
C GLN A 164 -22.65 21.18 20.09
N GLU A 165 -23.28 20.01 20.22
CA GLU A 165 -24.70 19.90 20.56
C GLU A 165 -25.00 20.51 21.94
N ALA A 166 -24.16 20.22 22.94
CA ALA A 166 -24.30 20.78 24.28
C ALA A 166 -24.08 22.30 24.31
N ALA A 167 -23.16 22.83 23.50
CA ALA A 167 -22.93 24.26 23.36
C ALA A 167 -24.10 24.96 22.64
N GLY A 168 -24.61 24.40 21.55
CA GLY A 168 -25.75 24.95 20.81
C GLY A 168 -27.03 25.01 21.65
N LYS A 169 -27.23 24.04 22.56
CA LYS A 169 -28.39 24.02 23.47
C LYS A 169 -28.32 25.14 24.52
N LYS A 170 -27.12 25.43 25.04
CA LYS A 170 -26.90 26.54 26.00
C LYS A 170 -27.14 27.91 25.37
N ASP A 171 -26.80 28.09 24.10
CA ASP A 171 -27.05 29.33 23.37
C ASP A 171 -28.53 29.52 23.00
N GLY A 172 -29.28 28.43 22.82
CA GLY A 172 -30.74 28.44 22.66
C GLY A 172 -31.48 28.84 23.95
N GLU A 173 -31.15 28.20 25.08
CA GLU A 173 -31.75 28.51 26.39
C GLU A 173 -31.43 29.93 26.87
N ARG A 174 -30.27 30.50 26.50
CA ARG A 174 -29.91 31.87 26.87
C ARG A 174 -30.69 32.93 26.07
N LYS A 175 -31.19 32.58 24.88
CA LYS A 175 -32.04 33.48 24.07
C LYS A 175 -33.48 33.47 24.53
N GLU A 176 -34.04 32.30 24.86
CA GLU A 176 -35.42 32.20 25.39
C GLU A 176 -35.56 32.87 26.76
N ASN A 177 -34.57 32.77 27.65
CA ASN A 177 -34.63 33.41 28.97
C ASN A 177 -34.28 34.93 28.96
N GLY A 178 -33.96 35.50 27.80
CA GLY A 178 -33.56 36.91 27.64
C GLY A 178 -34.71 37.84 27.24
N GLU A 179 -35.82 37.32 26.72
CA GLU A 179 -36.94 38.13 26.22
C GLU A 179 -38.01 38.45 27.27
N ASP A 180 -38.05 37.73 28.40
CA ASP A 180 -39.06 37.92 29.45
C ASP A 180 -38.70 38.98 30.51
N ASN A 181 -37.52 39.60 30.45
CA ASN A 181 -37.05 40.55 31.48
C ASN A 181 -37.12 42.05 31.08
N LEU A 182 -37.85 42.40 30.01
CA LEU A 182 -38.04 43.81 29.58
C LEU A 182 -39.47 44.36 29.76
N ALA A 183 -40.33 43.69 30.53
CA ALA A 183 -41.66 44.17 30.87
C ALA A 183 -41.85 44.24 32.40
N GLY A 184 -41.28 45.27 33.03
CA GLY A 184 -41.44 45.57 34.46
C GLY A 184 -41.18 47.04 34.76
#